data_AF-A0A3B9YNR5-F1
#
_entry.id   AF-A0A3B9YNR5-F1
#
_cell.length_a   1.000
_cell.length_b   1.000
_cell.length_c   1.000
_cell.angle_alpha   90.00
_cell.angle_beta   90.00
_cell.angle_gamma   90.00
#
_symmetry.space_group_name_H-M   'P 1'
#
loop_
_entity.id
_entity.type
_entity.pdbx_description
1 polymer ?
#
loop_
_entity_poly.entity_id
_entity_poly.type
_entity_poly.pdbx_seq_one_letter_code
_entity_poly.pdbx_strand_id
1 'polypeptide(L)' 'MLANGEAAFVLTVPAGFSRAILRGERPSVLLEADASDPAASANAVSALQQLPASVFQQDLKDAGI' A
#
# COMPACT_ATOMS: atom_id res chain seq x y z
N MET A 1 -2.33 -2.05 18.66
CA MET A 1 -1.63 -2.51 17.44
C MET A 1 -0.29 -1.81 17.25
N LEU A 2 -0.17 -0.70 16.52
CA LEU A 2 1.15 -0.05 16.28
C LEU A 2 1.85 0.35 17.58
N ALA A 3 1.16 1.11 18.45
CA ALA A 3 1.71 1.55 19.75
C ALA A 3 1.99 0.40 20.74
N ASN A 4 1.46 -0.79 20.49
CA ASN A 4 1.69 -1.97 21.33
C ASN A 4 2.80 -2.88 20.76
N GLY A 5 3.41 -2.51 19.62
CA GLY A 5 4.39 -3.35 18.92
C GLY A 5 3.80 -4.60 18.24
N GLU A 6 2.49 -4.71 18.11
CA GLU A 6 1.81 -5.88 17.51
C GLU A 6 1.84 -5.86 15.98
N ALA A 7 2.14 -4.71 15.38
CA ALA A 7 2.31 -4.52 13.96
C ALA A 7 3.41 -3.49 13.72
N ALA A 8 4.19 -3.67 12.67
CA ALA A 8 5.20 -2.68 12.24
C ALA A 8 4.60 -1.62 11.31
N PHE A 9 3.55 -1.99 10.56
CA PHE A 9 2.88 -1.14 9.57
C PHE A 9 1.37 -1.41 9.55
N VAL A 10 0.60 -0.37 9.26
CA VAL A 10 -0.83 -0.47 8.94
C VAL A 10 -1.08 0.24 7.61
N LEU A 11 -1.64 -0.49 6.64
CA LEU A 11 -2.07 0.05 5.36
C LEU A 11 -3.59 0.15 5.33
N THR A 12 -4.10 1.37 5.24
CA THR A 12 -5.54 1.62 5.12
C THR A 12 -5.90 1.86 3.65
N VAL A 13 -6.74 0.97 3.11
CA VAL A 13 -7.31 1.08 1.77
C VAL A 13 -8.74 1.63 1.90
N PRO A 14 -9.03 2.84 1.37
CA PRO A 14 -10.35 3.44 1.53
C PRO A 14 -11.43 2.68 0.76
N ALA A 15 -12.67 2.76 1.25
CA ALA A 15 -13.82 2.19 0.57
C ALA A 15 -13.93 2.74 -0.87
N GLY A 16 -14.14 1.84 -1.84
CA GLY A 16 -14.26 2.23 -3.25
C GLY A 16 -12.93 2.37 -4.00
N PHE A 17 -11.79 2.11 -3.37
CA PHE A 17 -10.45 2.18 -4.01
C PHE A 17 -10.38 1.49 -5.37
N SER A 18 -10.73 0.21 -5.46
CA SER A 18 -10.70 -0.53 -6.73
C SER A 18 -11.63 0.06 -7.78
N ARG A 19 -12.79 0.60 -7.36
CA ARG A 19 -13.77 1.21 -8.27
C ARG A 19 -13.25 2.53 -8.84
N ALA A 20 -12.53 3.32 -8.04
CA ALA A 20 -11.84 4.52 -8.48
C ALA A 20 -10.72 4.19 -9.47
N ILE A 21 -9.93 3.15 -9.21
CA ILE A 21 -8.87 2.66 -10.11
C ILE A 21 -9.45 2.25 -11.47
N LEU A 22 -10.53 1.46 -11.48
CA LEU A 22 -11.19 1.03 -12.73
C LEU A 22 -11.77 2.19 -13.53
N ARG A 23 -12.06 3.33 -12.90
CA ARG A 23 -12.47 4.57 -13.58
C ARG A 23 -11.29 5.43 -14.06
N GLY A 24 -10.06 4.99 -13.87
CA GLY A 24 -8.84 5.74 -14.21
C GLY A 24 -8.50 6.85 -13.21
N GLU A 25 -9.12 6.85 -12.03
CA GLU A 25 -8.78 7.78 -10.95
C GLU A 25 -7.48 7.36 -10.25
N ARG A 26 -6.92 8.26 -9.44
CA ARG A 26 -5.72 8.02 -8.63
C ARG A 26 -6.04 8.10 -7.14
N PRO A 27 -6.76 7.12 -6.56
CA PRO A 27 -7.07 7.13 -5.14
C PRO A 27 -5.81 6.95 -4.29
N SER A 28 -5.75 7.62 -3.15
CA SER A 28 -4.65 7.47 -2.18
C SER A 28 -4.93 6.36 -1.18
N VAL A 29 -3.86 5.82 -0.60
CA VAL A 29 -3.87 4.94 0.56
C VAL A 29 -3.13 5.61 1.71
N LEU A 30 -3.44 5.24 2.95
CA LEU A 30 -2.71 5.72 4.13
C LEU A 30 -1.82 4.59 4.66
N LEU A 31 -0.55 4.90 4.88
CA LEU A 31 0.40 4.02 5.53
C LEU A 31 0.82 4.64 6.86
N GLU A 32 0.62 3.89 7.94
CA GLU A 32 1.11 4.21 9.27
C GLU A 32 2.24 3.24 9.60
N ALA A 33 3.35 3.77 10.11
CA ALA A 33 4.53 2.99 10.48
C ALA A 33 4.92 3.33 11.92
N ASP A 34 5.51 2.35 12.62
CA ASP A 34 6.13 2.62 13.91
C ASP A 34 7.35 3.55 13.72
N ALA A 35 7.28 4.75 14.30
CA ALA A 35 8.33 5.76 14.21
C ALA A 35 9.53 5.46 15.15
N SER A 36 9.46 4.38 15.94
CA SER A 36 10.46 4.04 16.95
C SER A 36 11.84 3.67 16.37
N ASP A 37 11.90 3.18 15.12
CA ASP A 37 13.14 3.00 14.35
C ASP A 37 12.99 3.50 12.89
N PRO A 38 13.53 4.68 12.56
CA PRO A 38 13.43 5.26 11.22
C PRO A 38 14.06 4.40 10.11
N ALA A 39 15.08 3.60 10.41
CA ALA A 39 15.77 2.78 9.42
C ALA A 39 14.92 1.58 8.99
N ALA A 40 14.20 0.97 9.94
CA ALA A 40 13.24 -0.10 9.66
C ALA A 40 12.05 0.40 8.83
N SER A 41 11.54 1.59 9.17
CA SER A 41 10.40 2.20 8.48
C SER A 41 10.73 2.70 7.07
N ALA A 42 11.94 3.22 6.83
CA ALA A 42 12.35 3.71 5.50
C ALA A 42 12.42 2.61 4.43
N ASN A 43 12.97 1.44 4.77
CA ASN A 43 13.06 0.31 3.84
C ASN A 43 11.68 -0.22 3.45
N ALA A 44 10.77 -0.31 4.42
CA ALA A 44 9.40 -0.76 4.18
C ALA A 44 8.59 0.23 3.33
N VAL A 45 8.71 1.54 3.59
CA VAL A 45 8.06 2.57 2.78
C VAL A 45 8.53 2.48 1.32
N SER A 46 9.84 2.29 1.09
CA SER A 46 10.40 2.15 -0.26
C SER A 46 9.85 0.94 -1.01
N ALA A 47 9.68 -0.21 -0.34
CA ALA A 47 9.07 -1.39 -0.93
C ALA A 47 7.58 -1.17 -1.28
N LEU A 48 6.83 -0.49 -0.41
CA LEU A 48 5.41 -0.19 -0.64
C LEU A 48 5.18 0.79 -1.79
N GLN A 49 6.13 1.70 -2.07
CA GLN A 49 6.05 2.59 -3.24
C GLN A 49 6.18 1.83 -4.57
N GLN A 50 6.79 0.63 -4.57
CA GLN A 50 6.93 -0.20 -5.77
C GLN A 50 5.72 -1.12 -6.00
N LEU A 51 4.93 -1.40 -4.96
CA LEU A 51 3.77 -2.29 -5.03
C LEU A 51 2.74 -1.92 -6.10
N PRO A 52 2.37 -0.64 -6.32
CA PRO A 52 1.41 -0.31 -7.36
C PRO A 52 1.88 -0.81 -8.74
N ALA A 53 3.16 -0.64 -9.06
CA ALA A 53 3.70 -1.04 -10.35
C ALA A 53 3.68 -2.57 -10.55
N SER A 54 3.91 -3.37 -9.51
CA SER A 54 3.90 -4.83 -9.58
C SER A 54 2.49 -5.43 -9.48
N VAL A 55 1.63 -4.89 -8.62
CA VAL A 55 0.25 -5.38 -8.42
C VAL A 55 -0.60 -5.14 -9.65
N PHE A 56 -0.52 -3.95 -10.27
CA PHE A 56 -1.27 -3.70 -11.52
C PHE A 56 -0.78 -4.57 -12.68
N GLN A 57 0.52 -4.90 -12.74
CA GLN A 57 1.03 -5.82 -13.75
C GLN A 57 0.47 -7.24 -13.57
N GLN A 58 0.28 -7.71 -12.34
CA GLN A 58 -0.28 -9.02 -12.06
C GLN A 58 -1.79 -9.06 -12.35
N ASP A 59 -2.55 -8.08 -11.87
CA ASP A 59 -4.01 -8.00 -12.07
C ASP A 59 -4.39 -7.80 -13.54
N LEU A 60 -3.63 -7.02 -14.32
CA LEU A 60 -3.86 -6.86 -15.76
C LEU A 60 -3.56 -8.14 -16.55
N LYS A 61 -2.53 -8.89 -16.13
CA LYS A 61 -2.17 -10.17 -16.75
C LYS A 61 -3.23 -11.24 -16.50
N ASP A 62 -3.81 -11.26 -15.29
CA ASP A 62 -4.92 -12.15 -14.94
C ASP A 62 -6.26 -11.70 -15.56
N ALA A 63 -6.43 -10.40 -15.82
CA ALA A 63 -7.59 -9.83 -16.53
C ALA A 63 -7.55 -10.02 -18.06
N GLY A 64 -6.44 -10.51 -18.62
CA GLY A 64 -6.33 -10.87 -20.04
C GLY A 64 -6.35 -9.70 -21.03
N ILE A 65 -5.92 -8.51 -20.61
CA ILE A 65 -5.73 -7.33 -21.48
C ILE A 65 -4.24 -7.02 -21.64
#